data_AF-A0A4Y2NVL4-F1
#
_entry.id   AF-A0A4Y2NVL4-F1
#
_cell.length_a   1.000
_cell.length_b   1.000
_cell.length_c   1.000
_cell.angle_alpha   90.00
_cell.angle_beta   90.00
_cell.angle_gamma   90.00
#
_symmetry.space_group_name_H-M   'P 1'
#
loop_
_entity.id
_entity.type
_entity.pdbx_description
1 polymer ?
#
loop_
_entity_poly.entity_id
_entity_poly.type
_entity_poly.pdbx_seq_one_letter_code
_entity_poly.pdbx_strand_id
1 'polypeptide(L)'
;MYRQIRIHSEDADFQRIIWRTDTNHPLSTYRLLTVTYGTSCAPCLAIRTLHQLAADEMSTFPEVCKIIREHFYVDDLLTGGNSVSHAKVLVSEINRMLQSGGFILKSGHLISWMFWIAFLQKVNCKKMK
;
A
#
# COMPACT_ATOMS: atom_id res chain seq x y z
N MET A 1 1.85 2.24 -3.82
CA MET A 1 2.58 2.49 -2.56
C MET A 1 3.94 3.17 -2.81
N TYR A 2 4.94 2.48 -3.36
CA TYR A 2 6.34 2.97 -3.44
C TYR A 2 6.54 4.37 -4.05
N ARG A 3 5.89 4.67 -5.19
CA ARG A 3 5.99 5.98 -5.86
C ARG A 3 5.40 7.16 -5.07
N GLN A 4 4.76 6.92 -3.93
CA GLN A 4 4.25 7.96 -3.04
C GLN A 4 5.25 8.30 -1.92
N ILE A 5 6.40 7.60 -1.87
CA ILE A 5 7.44 7.79 -0.86
C ILE A 5 8.63 8.45 -1.55
N ARG A 6 8.91 9.70 -1.17
CA ARG A 6 10.09 10.41 -1.66
C ARG A 6 11.35 9.84 -1.02
N ILE A 7 12.42 9.75 -1.81
CA ILE A 7 13.74 9.42 -1.28
C ILE A 7 14.43 10.68 -0.77
N HIS A 8 15.38 10.50 0.12
CA HIS A 8 16.22 11.59 0.58
C HIS A 8 17.01 12.19 -0.59
N SER A 9 17.21 13.51 -0.61
CA SER A 9 17.88 14.18 -1.73
C SER A 9 19.30 13.70 -1.96
N GLU A 10 20.02 13.34 -0.89
CA GLU A 10 21.37 12.81 -0.95
C GLU A 10 21.42 11.40 -1.54
N ASP A 11 20.34 10.62 -1.37
CA ASP A 11 20.26 9.26 -1.90
C ASP A 11 19.77 9.21 -3.36
N ALA A 12 19.23 10.32 -3.88
CA ALA A 12 18.66 10.39 -5.22
C ALA A 12 19.69 10.16 -6.34
N ASP A 13 20.96 10.47 -6.05
CA ASP A 13 22.06 10.24 -6.98
C ASP A 13 22.35 8.74 -7.21
N PHE A 14 21.96 7.86 -6.27
CA PHE A 14 22.08 6.40 -6.39
C PHE A 14 20.93 5.75 -7.19
N GLN A 15 19.86 6.49 -7.48
CA GLN A 15 18.75 6.02 -8.33
C GLN A 15 18.80 6.64 -9.74
N ARG A 16 20.01 6.86 -10.26
CA ARG A 16 20.19 7.38 -11.63
C ARG A 16 19.91 6.31 -12.66
N ILE A 17 19.19 6.71 -13.70
CA ILE A 17 18.99 5.91 -14.90
C ILE A 17 19.49 6.67 -16.12
N ILE A 18 19.95 5.93 -17.11
CA ILE A 18 20.28 6.45 -18.43
C ILE A 18 19.14 6.05 -19.36
N TRP A 19 18.65 6.99 -20.16
CA TRP A 19 17.55 6.76 -21.09
C TRP A 19 17.83 7.44 -22.43
N ARG A 20 17.42 6.77 -23.51
CA ARG A 20 17.34 7.33 -24.86
C ARG A 20 16.19 6.68 -25.61
N THR A 21 15.56 7.41 -26.51
CA THR A 21 14.43 6.92 -27.31
C THR A 21 14.90 5.97 -28.42
N ASP A 22 16.00 6.30 -29.09
CA ASP A 22 16.64 5.48 -30.11
C ASP A 22 18.15 5.77 -30.19
N THR A 23 18.87 5.07 -31.08
CA THR A 23 20.33 5.19 -31.23
C THR A 23 20.83 6.54 -31.72
N ASN A 24 19.97 7.33 -32.35
CA ASN A 24 20.32 8.62 -32.94
C ASN A 24 20.15 9.78 -31.93
N HIS A 25 19.46 9.54 -30.81
CA HIS A 25 19.28 10.53 -29.76
C HIS A 25 20.39 10.45 -28.69
N PRO A 26 20.83 11.60 -28.14
CA PRO A 26 21.82 11.63 -27.08
C PRO A 26 21.29 10.93 -25.82
N LEU A 27 22.20 10.29 -25.08
CA LEU A 27 21.88 9.70 -23.78
C LEU A 27 21.47 10.79 -22.80
N SER A 28 20.31 10.64 -22.19
CA SER A 28 19.82 11.49 -21.11
C SER A 28 19.97 10.77 -19.77
N THR A 29 20.28 11.53 -18.72
CA THR A 29 20.39 10.99 -17.36
C THR A 29 19.25 11.53 -16.50
N TYR A 30 18.55 10.64 -15.81
CA TYR A 30 17.44 10.97 -14.93
C TYR A 30 17.70 10.47 -13.52
N ARG A 31 17.12 11.14 -12.53
CA ARG A 31 17.08 10.69 -11.13
C ARG A 31 15.65 10.31 -10.78
N LEU A 32 15.47 9.09 -10.30
CA LEU A 32 14.18 8.68 -9.74
C LEU A 32 14.09 9.27 -8.33
N LEU A 33 13.03 10.02 -8.03
CA LEU A 33 12.90 10.77 -6.77
C LEU A 33 12.05 10.05 -5.71
N THR A 34 11.60 8.84 -6.00
CA THR A 34 10.71 8.06 -5.16
C THR A 34 11.23 6.65 -5.04
N VAL A 35 10.83 5.94 -3.99
CA VAL A 35 11.16 4.52 -3.82
C VAL A 35 10.77 3.77 -5.10
N THR A 36 11.75 3.10 -5.70
CA THR A 36 11.63 2.45 -7.01
C THR A 36 11.58 0.93 -6.85
N TYR A 37 10.70 0.29 -7.63
CA TYR A 37 10.57 -1.16 -7.74
C TYR A 37 11.90 -1.81 -8.15
N GLY A 38 12.14 -3.03 -7.70
CA GLY A 38 13.34 -3.79 -8.09
C GLY A 38 14.60 -3.47 -7.26
N THR A 39 14.55 -2.47 -6.37
CA THR A 39 15.57 -2.31 -5.33
C THR A 39 15.27 -3.24 -4.16
N SER A 40 16.29 -3.91 -3.62
CA SER A 40 16.14 -4.85 -2.50
C SER A 40 15.59 -4.19 -1.22
N CYS A 41 15.86 -2.90 -1.03
CA CYS A 41 15.40 -2.13 0.12
C CYS A 41 13.98 -1.57 0.00
N ALA A 42 13.39 -1.51 -1.21
CA ALA A 42 12.09 -0.86 -1.43
C ALA A 42 10.97 -1.39 -0.53
N PRO A 43 10.76 -2.71 -0.37
CA PRO A 43 9.72 -3.25 0.51
C PRO A 43 9.91 -2.79 1.96
N CYS A 44 11.15 -2.86 2.47
CA CYS A 44 11.48 -2.46 3.83
C CYS A 44 11.22 -0.97 4.07
N LEU A 45 11.65 -0.10 3.12
CA LEU A 45 11.42 1.33 3.20
C LEU A 45 9.92 1.65 3.23
N ALA A 46 9.13 1.02 2.36
CA ALA A 46 7.70 1.30 2.31
C ALA A 46 6.94 0.84 3.56
N ILE A 47 7.22 -0.36 4.05
CA ILE A 47 6.62 -0.87 5.29
C ILE A 47 7.01 0.02 6.48
N ARG A 48 8.28 0.45 6.57
CA ARG A 48 8.73 1.38 7.61
C ARG A 48 7.99 2.71 7.56
N THR A 49 7.76 3.28 6.38
CA THR A 49 6.97 4.52 6.24
C THR A 49 5.54 4.33 6.71
N LEU A 50 4.89 3.21 6.37
CA LEU A 50 3.54 2.91 6.86
C LEU A 50 3.48 2.72 8.38
N HIS A 51 4.50 2.06 8.96
CA HIS A 51 4.60 1.90 10.41
C HIS A 51 4.81 3.23 11.13
N GLN A 52 5.59 4.14 10.56
CA GLN A 52 5.76 5.48 11.11
C GLN A 52 4.43 6.25 11.08
N LEU A 53 3.72 6.22 9.94
CA LEU A 53 2.39 6.83 9.84
C LEU A 53 1.40 6.25 10.87
N ALA A 54 1.43 4.93 11.09
CA ALA A 54 0.61 4.28 12.11
C ALA A 54 1.00 4.68 13.55
N ALA A 55 2.26 5.02 13.80
CA ALA A 55 2.66 5.57 15.10
C ALA A 55 2.15 7.01 15.28
N ASP A 56 2.26 7.83 14.23
CA ASP A 56 1.85 9.24 14.25
C ASP A 56 0.32 9.40 14.40
N GLU A 57 -0.45 8.47 13.83
CA GLU A 57 -1.93 8.51 13.80
C GLU A 57 -2.61 7.62 14.87
N MET A 58 -1.83 7.04 15.79
CA MET A 58 -2.30 6.06 16.78
C MET A 58 -3.43 6.59 17.66
N SER A 59 -3.40 7.88 18.02
CA SER A 59 -4.42 8.52 18.85
C SER A 59 -5.76 8.68 18.14
N THR A 60 -5.74 8.86 16.82
CA THR A 60 -6.94 9.10 16.00
C THR A 60 -7.53 7.80 15.45
N PHE A 61 -6.69 6.80 15.13
CA PHE A 61 -7.11 5.59 14.43
C PHE A 61 -6.53 4.29 15.03
N PRO A 62 -6.78 3.97 16.30
CA PRO A 62 -6.11 2.85 16.98
C PRO A 62 -6.31 1.48 16.32
N GLU A 63 -7.54 1.17 15.86
CA GLU A 63 -7.84 -0.10 15.17
C GLU A 63 -7.12 -0.20 13.81
N VAL A 64 -7.21 0.87 13.01
CA VAL A 64 -6.53 0.93 11.70
C VAL A 64 -5.02 0.86 11.87
N CYS A 65 -4.43 1.55 12.84
CA CYS A 65 -2.99 1.53 13.06
C CYS A 65 -2.48 0.11 13.37
N LYS A 66 -3.25 -0.69 14.11
CA LYS A 66 -2.96 -2.10 14.31
C LYS A 66 -2.99 -2.89 12.99
N ILE A 67 -4.02 -2.68 12.18
CA ILE A 67 -4.18 -3.32 10.87
C ILE A 67 -3.01 -2.94 9.93
N ILE A 68 -2.63 -1.67 9.85
CA ILE A 68 -1.49 -1.24 9.01
C ILE A 68 -0.20 -1.95 9.42
N ARG A 69 0.01 -2.20 10.72
CA ARG A 69 1.22 -2.84 11.24
C ARG A 69 1.26 -4.36 11.06
N GLU A 70 0.12 -5.01 11.01
CA GLU A 70 0.02 -6.47 11.10
C GLU A 70 -0.47 -7.11 9.79
N HIS A 71 -1.23 -6.40 8.97
CA HIS A 71 -1.99 -6.97 7.84
C HIS A 71 -1.45 -6.58 6.45
N PHE A 72 -0.35 -5.84 6.37
CA PHE A 72 0.32 -5.58 5.09
C PHE A 72 1.20 -6.74 4.69
N TYR A 73 0.99 -7.24 3.47
CA TYR A 73 1.94 -8.08 2.76
C TYR A 73 2.54 -7.27 1.61
N VAL A 74 3.74 -6.73 1.83
CA VAL A 74 4.44 -5.88 0.86
C VAL A 74 3.56 -4.67 0.47
N ASP A 75 2.95 -4.65 -0.71
CA ASP A 75 2.08 -3.58 -1.20
C ASP A 75 0.58 -3.87 -1.09
N ASP A 76 0.20 -5.07 -0.65
CA ASP A 76 -1.18 -5.49 -0.47
C ASP A 76 -1.61 -5.41 0.99
N LEU A 77 -2.76 -4.78 1.25
CA LEU A 77 -3.42 -4.80 2.55
C LEU A 77 -4.50 -5.87 2.58
N LEU A 78 -4.30 -6.90 3.40
CA LEU A 78 -5.21 -8.03 3.54
C LEU A 78 -5.92 -7.97 4.89
N THR A 79 -7.08 -7.33 4.95
CA THR A 79 -7.86 -7.18 6.17
C THR A 79 -9.35 -7.47 5.94
N GLY A 80 -10.10 -7.71 7.01
CA GLY A 80 -11.52 -8.04 6.96
C GLY A 80 -12.25 -7.64 8.24
N GLY A 81 -13.58 -7.71 8.20
CA GLY A 81 -14.45 -7.43 9.34
C GLY A 81 -15.49 -8.53 9.55
N ASN A 82 -16.08 -8.58 10.74
CA ASN A 82 -17.06 -9.61 11.11
C ASN A 82 -18.42 -9.43 10.41
N SER A 83 -18.63 -8.29 9.75
CA SER A 83 -19.83 -7.98 8.98
C SER A 83 -19.49 -7.08 7.80
N VAL A 84 -20.37 -7.07 6.79
CA VAL A 84 -20.22 -6.18 5.63
C VAL A 84 -20.24 -4.71 6.04
N SER A 85 -21.04 -4.34 7.04
CA SER A 85 -21.10 -2.96 7.55
C SER A 85 -19.79 -2.57 8.24
N HIS A 86 -19.24 -3.43 9.10
CA HIS A 86 -17.95 -3.18 9.76
C HIS A 86 -16.82 -3.08 8.73
N ALA A 87 -16.77 -3.97 7.74
CA ALA A 87 -15.77 -3.92 6.67
C ALA A 87 -15.83 -2.60 5.87
N LYS A 88 -17.02 -2.07 5.58
CA LYS A 88 -17.18 -0.77 4.90
C LYS A 88 -16.64 0.39 5.74
N VAL A 89 -16.95 0.42 7.03
CA VAL A 89 -16.43 1.43 7.96
C VAL A 89 -14.91 1.35 8.01
N LEU A 90 -14.37 0.14 8.16
CA LEU A 90 -12.94 -0.09 8.24
C LEU A 90 -12.20 0.38 6.98
N VAL A 91 -12.72 0.07 5.79
CA VAL A 91 -12.17 0.59 4.52
C VAL A 91 -12.18 2.11 4.48
N SER A 92 -13.23 2.77 4.97
CA SER A 92 -13.30 4.23 5.03
C SER A 92 -12.25 4.81 5.98
N GLU A 93 -12.04 4.20 7.14
CA GLU A 93 -11.07 4.68 8.13
C GLU A 93 -9.63 4.46 7.66
N ILE A 94 -9.34 3.30 7.04
CA ILE A 94 -8.06 3.01 6.40
C ILE A 94 -7.74 4.07 5.35
N ASN A 95 -8.69 4.37 4.46
CA ASN A 95 -8.49 5.40 3.45
C ASN A 95 -8.23 6.78 4.06
N ARG A 96 -8.95 7.14 5.13
CA ARG A 96 -8.78 8.43 5.80
C ARG A 96 -7.40 8.56 6.46
N MET A 97 -6.95 7.52 7.15
CA MET A 97 -5.63 7.48 7.79
C MET A 97 -4.50 7.48 6.75
N LEU A 98 -4.60 6.68 5.69
CA LEU A 98 -3.58 6.67 4.64
C LEU A 98 -3.52 8.01 3.89
N GLN A 99 -4.66 8.67 3.69
CA GLN A 99 -4.70 10.02 3.10
C GLN A 99 -4.02 11.07 3.98
N SER A 100 -4.02 10.96 5.31
CA SER A 100 -3.29 11.90 6.17
C SER A 100 -1.78 11.81 5.96
N GLY A 101 -1.27 10.61 5.65
CA GLY A 101 0.11 10.38 5.24
C GLY A 101 0.39 10.60 3.74
N GLY A 102 -0.57 11.11 2.96
CA GLY A 102 -0.42 11.33 1.52
C GLY A 102 -0.48 10.07 0.65
N PHE A 103 -0.91 8.93 1.21
CA PHE A 103 -1.09 7.68 0.47
C PHE A 103 -2.50 7.60 -0.11
N ILE A 104 -2.58 7.57 -1.44
CA ILE A 104 -3.82 7.33 -2.18
C ILE A 104 -3.87 5.84 -2.54
N LEU A 105 -4.85 5.13 -1.99
CA LEU A 105 -5.14 3.75 -2.36
C LEU A 105 -5.96 3.72 -3.65
N LYS A 106 -5.57 2.86 -4.60
CA LYS A 106 -6.38 2.59 -5.78
C LYS A 106 -7.48 1.59 -5.41
N SER A 107 -8.73 1.93 -5.74
CA SER A 107 -9.95 1.18 -5.38
C SER A 107 -10.06 -0.25 -5.97
N GLY A 108 -9.03 -0.76 -6.65
CA GLY A 108 -9.10 -2.01 -7.42
C GLY A 108 -8.97 -3.31 -6.61
N HIS A 109 -8.35 -3.30 -5.42
CA HIS A 109 -8.03 -4.53 -4.67
C HIS A 109 -8.80 -4.70 -3.36
N LEU A 110 -9.26 -3.62 -2.71
CA LEU A 110 -9.98 -3.71 -1.43
C LEU A 110 -11.41 -4.26 -1.57
N ILE A 111 -12.03 -4.11 -2.75
CA ILE A 111 -13.43 -4.51 -2.97
C ILE A 111 -13.53 -5.96 -3.48
N SER A 112 -12.49 -6.50 -4.12
CA SER A 112 -12.51 -7.87 -4.65
C SER A 112 -12.63 -8.92 -3.52
N TRP A 113 -12.01 -8.66 -2.36
CA TRP A 113 -12.04 -9.59 -1.22
C TRP A 113 -13.34 -9.55 -0.40
N MET A 114 -14.08 -8.43 -0.41
CA MET A 114 -15.44 -8.40 0.17
C MET A 114 -16.35 -9.40 -0.54
N PHE A 115 -16.15 -9.62 -1.84
CA PHE A 115 -16.86 -10.66 -2.58
C PHE A 115 -16.39 -12.07 -2.20
N TRP A 116 -15.12 -12.27 -1.85
CA TRP A 116 -14.61 -13.61 -1.50
C TRP A 116 -15.02 -14.07 -0.10
N ILE A 117 -15.09 -13.18 0.91
CA ILE A 117 -15.64 -13.53 2.23
C ILE A 117 -17.15 -13.82 2.12
N ALA A 118 -17.90 -13.02 1.36
CA ALA A 118 -19.31 -13.29 1.08
C ALA A 118 -19.50 -14.59 0.26
N PHE A 119 -18.56 -14.92 -0.63
CA PHE A 119 -18.55 -16.17 -1.40
C PHE A 119 -18.23 -17.37 -0.51
N LEU A 120 -17.23 -17.28 0.38
CA LEU A 120 -16.89 -18.34 1.34
C LEU A 120 -18.02 -18.59 2.35
N GLN A 121 -18.69 -17.54 2.84
CA GLN A 121 -19.89 -17.69 3.68
C GLN A 121 -21.07 -18.34 2.91
N LYS A 122 -21.21 -18.09 1.60
CA LYS A 122 -22.21 -18.77 0.75
C LYS A 122 -21.85 -20.21 0.41
N VAL A 123 -20.56 -20.53 0.28
CA VAL A 123 -20.08 -21.86 -0.16
C VAL A 123 -20.07 -22.86 1.01
N ASN A 124 -19.83 -22.42 2.25
CA ASN A 124 -19.85 -23.30 3.42
C ASN A 124 -21.25 -23.73 3.90
N CYS A 125 -22.34 -23.16 3.35
CA CYS A 125 -23.70 -23.55 3.74
C CYS A 125 -24.30 -24.68 2.89
N LYS A 126 -23.54 -25.28 1.96
CA LYS A 126 -24.02 -26.37 1.06
C LYS A 126 -23.36 -27.74 1.24
N LYS A 127 -22.53 -27.95 2.27
CA LYS A 127 -22.00 -29.29 2.62
C LYS A 127 -22.28 -29.64 4.08
N MET A 128 -23.56 -29.77 4.42
CA MET A 128 -24.03 -30.61 5.53
C MET A 128 -25.44 -31.11 5.18
N LYS A 129 -25.49 -32.14 4.34
CA LYS A 129 -26.47 -33.23 4.36
C LYS A 129 -25.77 -34.48 3.85
#